data_AF-X1D3Z7-F1
#
_entry.id   AF-X1D3Z7-F1
#
_cell.length_a   1.000
_cell.length_b   1.000
_cell.length_c   1.000
_cell.angle_alpha   90.00
_cell.angle_beta   90.00
_cell.angle_gamma   90.00
#
_symmetry.space_group_name_H-M   'P 1'
#
loop_
_entity.id
_entity.type
_entity.pdbx_description
1 polymer ?
#
loop_
_entity_poly.entity_id
_entity_poly.type
_entity_poly.pdbx_seq_one_letter_code
_entity_poly.pdbx_strand_id
1 'polypeptide(L)'
;TVTVTDNYYAVVSASEGVGPTGIYLLDIDISDSVAPTVASLSGLPDQGTTSSNVISSLSMTFSERMDPETVLAVGAFDLREAGTDGLFDTADDATVGLVMQSNFNEFSTTISFFLESGPLDDGDYRFTIDSSVSDRASNRIDGNGDETGGDALVRTFSLDLPAAFVLEGPGNNVIGGATPIPLTEDPVASGYLTAFGLGSQDPVIYKNNWSDPDYWSFEVKAGDIVRVAIDTPNSGADPYVELRNASDQNVQSDDNGGPDSDSLTHGY
;
A
#
# COMPACT_ATOMS: atom_id res chain seq x y z
N THR A 1 -6.17 -4.77 -37.49
CA THR A 1 -5.84 -5.24 -36.13
C THR A 1 -6.41 -6.62 -35.94
N VAL A 2 -5.67 -7.51 -35.28
CA VAL A 2 -6.21 -8.78 -34.79
C VAL A 2 -7.30 -8.46 -33.75
N THR A 3 -8.49 -9.02 -33.91
CA THR A 3 -9.65 -8.70 -33.03
C THR A 3 -9.96 -9.79 -32.01
N VAL A 4 -9.27 -10.93 -32.10
CA VAL A 4 -9.46 -12.10 -31.23
C VAL A 4 -8.09 -12.70 -30.97
N THR A 5 -7.79 -13.00 -29.71
CA THR A 5 -6.61 -13.79 -29.35
C THR A 5 -6.78 -15.21 -29.84
N ASP A 6 -6.02 -15.59 -30.87
CA ASP A 6 -6.01 -16.94 -31.43
C ASP A 6 -4.68 -17.19 -32.16
N ASN A 7 -4.46 -18.43 -32.60
CA ASN A 7 -3.40 -18.76 -33.53
C ASN A 7 -3.75 -18.25 -34.93
N TYR A 8 -2.90 -17.38 -35.47
CA TYR A 8 -2.98 -16.94 -36.85
C TYR A 8 -1.97 -17.69 -37.72
N TYR A 9 -2.40 -18.11 -38.90
CA TYR A 9 -1.58 -18.93 -39.81
C TYR A 9 -1.41 -18.23 -41.14
N ALA A 10 -0.17 -18.07 -41.59
CA ALA A 10 0.15 -17.70 -42.97
C ALA A 10 0.19 -18.97 -43.83
N VAL A 11 -0.78 -19.12 -44.75
CA VAL A 11 -0.82 -20.27 -45.68
C VAL A 11 -0.20 -19.87 -47.02
N VAL A 12 0.89 -20.53 -47.40
CA VAL A 12 1.57 -20.31 -48.68
C VAL A 12 1.25 -21.48 -49.62
N SER A 13 0.71 -21.18 -50.81
CA SER A 13 0.45 -22.18 -51.86
C SER A 13 0.90 -21.69 -53.23
N ALA A 14 1.18 -22.62 -54.15
CA ALA A 14 1.62 -22.32 -55.51
C ALA A 14 0.67 -22.97 -56.53
N SER A 15 0.24 -22.20 -57.54
CA SER A 15 -0.64 -22.71 -58.61
C SER A 15 0.11 -23.33 -59.79
N GLU A 16 1.41 -23.05 -59.92
CA GLU A 16 2.30 -23.56 -60.99
C GLU A 16 3.76 -23.60 -60.50
N GLY A 17 4.66 -24.27 -61.24
CA GLY A 17 6.11 -24.12 -61.05
C GLY A 17 6.75 -24.91 -59.89
N VAL A 18 6.15 -25.99 -59.41
CA VAL A 18 6.73 -26.83 -58.35
C VAL A 18 7.65 -27.92 -58.91
N GLY A 19 8.87 -27.49 -59.25
CA GLY A 19 10.05 -28.36 -59.35
C GLY A 19 10.93 -28.23 -58.10
N PRO A 20 12.16 -28.78 -58.09
CA PRO A 20 13.07 -28.78 -56.94
C PRO A 20 13.55 -27.39 -56.46
N THR A 21 13.06 -26.29 -57.05
CA THR A 21 13.45 -24.89 -56.76
C THR A 21 12.30 -24.02 -56.25
N GLY A 22 11.14 -24.59 -55.89
CA GLY A 22 10.01 -23.86 -55.30
C GLY A 22 10.31 -23.40 -53.87
N ILE A 23 11.17 -22.39 -53.72
CA ILE A 23 11.61 -21.81 -52.44
C ILE A 23 10.89 -20.48 -52.23
N TYR A 24 10.32 -20.27 -51.05
CA TYR A 24 9.76 -18.98 -50.64
C TYR A 24 10.50 -18.48 -49.39
N LEU A 25 10.49 -17.17 -49.19
CA LEU A 25 10.86 -16.53 -47.93
C LEU A 25 9.57 -15.93 -47.36
N LEU A 26 9.30 -16.22 -46.08
CA LEU A 26 8.19 -15.66 -45.34
C LEU A 26 8.76 -14.70 -44.30
N ASP A 27 8.23 -13.49 -44.28
CA ASP A 27 8.52 -12.46 -43.31
C ASP A 27 7.23 -12.10 -42.57
N ILE A 28 7.30 -11.91 -41.26
CA ILE A 28 6.15 -11.62 -40.41
C ILE A 28 6.57 -10.55 -39.40
N ASP A 29 5.90 -9.41 -39.47
CA ASP A 29 6.01 -8.33 -38.49
C ASP A 29 4.75 -8.26 -37.63
N ILE A 30 4.95 -8.04 -36.33
CA ILE A 30 3.89 -7.83 -35.34
C ILE A 30 4.20 -6.53 -34.61
N SER A 31 3.20 -5.67 -34.50
CA SER A 31 3.24 -4.46 -33.67
C SER A 31 2.13 -4.54 -32.62
N ASP A 32 2.46 -4.19 -31.39
CA ASP A 32 1.46 -3.90 -30.38
C ASP A 32 1.09 -2.42 -30.42
N SER A 33 -0.20 -2.13 -30.30
CA SER A 33 -0.72 -0.76 -30.28
C SER A 33 -1.76 -0.56 -29.20
N VAL A 34 -1.92 -1.52 -28.28
CA VAL A 34 -2.88 -1.44 -27.19
C VAL A 34 -2.19 -0.72 -26.03
N ALA A 35 -2.83 0.31 -25.50
CA ALA A 35 -2.32 0.98 -24.32
C ALA A 35 -2.55 0.11 -23.08
N PRO A 36 -1.56 -0.01 -22.18
CA PRO A 36 -1.79 -0.66 -20.90
C PRO A 36 -2.76 0.16 -20.05
N THR A 37 -3.60 -0.52 -19.27
CA THR A 37 -4.53 0.08 -18.30
C THR A 37 -4.28 -0.50 -16.92
N VAL A 38 -4.83 0.11 -15.87
CA VAL A 38 -4.86 -0.48 -14.53
C VAL A 38 -6.11 -1.35 -14.38
N ALA A 39 -5.92 -2.67 -14.46
CA ALA A 39 -6.97 -3.66 -14.32
C ALA A 39 -7.54 -3.72 -12.88
N SER A 40 -6.70 -3.46 -11.87
CA SER A 40 -7.15 -3.32 -10.48
C SER A 40 -6.21 -2.44 -9.67
N LEU A 41 -6.78 -1.69 -8.72
CA LEU A 41 -6.09 -0.93 -7.69
C LEU A 41 -6.73 -1.30 -6.35
N SER A 42 -5.92 -1.69 -5.38
CA SER A 42 -6.35 -2.15 -4.06
C SER A 42 -5.53 -1.48 -2.97
N GLY A 43 -6.12 -1.34 -1.79
CA GLY A 43 -5.53 -0.64 -0.64
C GLY A 43 -5.93 0.84 -0.55
N LEU A 44 -6.39 1.46 -1.63
CA LEU A 44 -6.88 2.85 -1.64
C LEU A 44 -8.41 2.91 -1.81
N PRO A 45 -9.08 3.94 -1.27
CA PRO A 45 -10.51 4.16 -1.49
C PRO A 45 -10.83 4.46 -2.97
N ASP A 46 -12.11 4.32 -3.30
CA ASP A 46 -12.61 4.66 -4.63
C ASP A 46 -12.54 6.18 -4.88
N GLN A 47 -12.61 6.55 -6.17
CA GLN A 47 -12.45 7.93 -6.64
C GLN A 47 -13.47 8.86 -5.97
N GLY A 48 -12.97 9.88 -5.28
CA GLY A 48 -13.74 10.90 -4.58
C GLY A 48 -14.50 10.39 -3.36
N THR A 49 -14.13 9.23 -2.81
CA THR A 49 -14.77 8.67 -1.62
C THR A 49 -13.99 8.96 -0.34
N THR A 50 -14.71 8.93 0.78
CA THR A 50 -14.13 9.02 2.13
C THR A 50 -14.11 7.63 2.76
N SER A 51 -13.01 7.29 3.42
CA SER A 51 -12.85 6.04 4.17
C SER A 51 -12.38 6.30 5.61
N SER A 52 -12.72 5.39 6.51
CA SER A 52 -12.21 5.36 7.88
C SER A 52 -11.31 4.14 8.12
N ASN A 53 -10.81 3.52 7.06
CA ASN A 53 -9.94 2.36 7.14
C ASN A 53 -8.50 2.81 7.37
N VAL A 54 -7.74 2.02 8.13
CA VAL A 54 -6.28 2.18 8.23
C VAL A 54 -5.65 1.70 6.92
N ILE A 55 -4.86 2.57 6.28
CA ILE A 55 -4.22 2.29 4.98
C ILE A 55 -2.72 2.45 5.13
N SER A 56 -1.98 1.36 4.97
CA SER A 56 -0.52 1.30 5.09
C SER A 56 0.17 0.64 3.88
N SER A 57 -0.63 0.18 2.92
CA SER A 57 -0.14 -0.45 1.70
C SER A 57 -1.10 -0.26 0.55
N LEU A 58 -0.57 -0.39 -0.67
CA LEU A 58 -1.38 -0.45 -1.88
C LEU A 58 -0.79 -1.43 -2.88
N SER A 59 -1.65 -1.99 -3.72
CA SER A 59 -1.22 -2.84 -4.83
C SER A 59 -2.06 -2.59 -6.06
N MET A 60 -1.47 -2.86 -7.22
CA MET A 60 -2.17 -2.69 -8.49
C MET A 60 -1.73 -3.74 -9.50
N THR A 61 -2.64 -4.05 -10.43
CA THR A 61 -2.40 -4.94 -11.55
C THR A 61 -2.66 -4.21 -12.85
N PHE A 62 -1.67 -4.22 -13.74
CA PHE A 62 -1.78 -3.73 -15.11
C PHE A 62 -2.48 -4.76 -16.01
N SER A 63 -3.11 -4.31 -17.10
CA SER A 63 -3.76 -5.19 -18.09
C SER A 63 -2.78 -6.09 -18.83
N GLU A 64 -1.50 -5.77 -18.81
CA GLU A 64 -0.44 -6.47 -19.51
C GLU A 64 0.94 -6.28 -18.86
N ARG A 65 1.99 -6.80 -19.51
CA ARG A 65 3.37 -6.69 -19.02
C ARG A 65 3.93 -5.31 -19.33
N MET A 66 4.43 -4.65 -18.30
CA MET A 66 4.95 -3.29 -18.41
C MET A 66 6.44 -3.27 -18.76
N ASP A 67 6.95 -2.13 -19.24
CA ASP A 67 8.38 -1.87 -19.29
C ASP A 67 8.88 -1.50 -17.87
N PRO A 68 9.74 -2.35 -17.25
CA PRO A 68 10.24 -2.09 -15.91
C PRO A 68 11.02 -0.79 -15.79
N GLU A 69 11.67 -0.31 -16.86
CA GLU A 69 12.42 0.96 -16.80
C GLU A 69 11.48 2.14 -16.55
N THR A 70 10.29 2.12 -17.17
CA THR A 70 9.30 3.20 -17.00
C THR A 70 8.51 3.07 -15.70
N VAL A 71 8.20 1.85 -15.25
CA VAL A 71 7.51 1.60 -13.97
C VAL A 71 8.41 1.97 -12.78
N LEU A 72 9.71 1.69 -12.87
CA LEU A 72 10.66 1.97 -11.79
C LEU A 72 11.29 3.36 -11.87
N ALA A 73 10.88 4.18 -12.86
CA ALA A 73 11.36 5.54 -12.99
C ALA A 73 10.92 6.40 -11.79
N VAL A 74 11.79 7.32 -11.38
CA VAL A 74 11.43 8.32 -10.36
C VAL A 74 10.27 9.16 -10.87
N GLY A 75 9.20 9.26 -10.08
CA GLY A 75 7.98 9.99 -10.45
C GLY A 75 6.97 9.17 -11.25
N ALA A 76 7.22 7.88 -11.53
CA ALA A 76 6.22 6.99 -12.13
C ALA A 76 4.99 6.83 -11.24
N PHE A 77 5.18 6.88 -9.92
CA PHE A 77 4.14 6.83 -8.91
C PHE A 77 4.33 7.96 -7.91
N ASP A 78 3.22 8.55 -7.49
CA ASP A 78 3.19 9.61 -6.49
C ASP A 78 1.93 9.44 -5.64
N LEU A 79 2.09 9.43 -4.32
CA LEU A 79 1.01 9.56 -3.36
C LEU A 79 1.30 10.79 -2.52
N ARG A 80 0.32 11.68 -2.37
CA ARG A 80 0.47 12.88 -1.56
C ARG A 80 -0.79 13.25 -0.83
N GLU A 81 -0.61 13.89 0.31
CA GLU A 81 -1.63 14.62 1.04
C GLU A 81 -1.70 16.07 0.53
N ALA A 82 -2.90 16.66 0.46
CA ALA A 82 -3.11 18.06 0.09
C ALA A 82 -2.64 19.05 1.17
N GLY A 83 -2.40 18.57 2.39
CA GLY A 83 -2.04 19.42 3.51
C GLY A 83 -3.21 20.23 4.07
N THR A 84 -2.91 21.33 4.74
CA THR A 84 -3.86 22.07 5.59
C THR A 84 -4.85 22.90 4.76
N ASP A 85 -4.47 23.34 3.57
CA ASP A 85 -5.35 24.15 2.72
C ASP A 85 -6.38 23.32 1.92
N GLY A 86 -6.22 22.00 1.90
CA GLY A 86 -7.11 21.05 1.22
C GLY A 86 -7.03 21.13 -0.31
N LEU A 87 -6.00 21.75 -0.86
CA LEU A 87 -5.78 21.90 -2.29
C LEU A 87 -4.48 21.21 -2.70
N PHE A 88 -4.55 20.34 -3.71
CA PHE A 88 -3.35 19.75 -4.29
C PHE A 88 -2.54 20.77 -5.11
N ASP A 89 -1.27 20.46 -5.31
CA ASP A 89 -0.29 21.22 -6.07
C ASP A 89 0.05 22.58 -5.42
N THR A 90 -0.02 22.63 -4.10
CA THR A 90 0.36 23.79 -3.28
C THR A 90 1.67 23.51 -2.52
N ALA A 91 2.04 24.39 -1.60
CA ALA A 91 3.33 24.31 -0.90
C ALA A 91 3.28 23.39 0.33
N ASP A 92 2.08 23.10 0.84
CA ASP A 92 1.84 22.22 1.98
C ASP A 92 1.47 20.79 1.57
N ASP A 93 1.42 20.48 0.27
CA ASP A 93 1.40 19.10 -0.25
C ASP A 93 2.54 18.29 0.39
N ALA A 94 2.19 17.18 1.06
CA ALA A 94 3.16 16.27 1.66
C ALA A 94 3.21 14.96 0.87
N THR A 95 4.37 14.60 0.32
CA THR A 95 4.57 13.32 -0.36
C THR A 95 4.62 12.17 0.66
N VAL A 96 3.87 11.11 0.38
CA VAL A 96 3.94 9.84 1.10
C VAL A 96 4.94 8.92 0.41
N GLY A 97 5.95 8.47 1.14
CA GLY A 97 6.97 7.57 0.62
C GLY A 97 6.39 6.20 0.27
N LEU A 98 6.69 5.70 -0.93
CA LEU A 98 6.26 4.39 -1.41
C LEU A 98 7.45 3.42 -1.45
N VAL A 99 7.38 2.34 -0.68
CA VAL A 99 8.41 1.30 -0.60
C VAL A 99 7.95 0.04 -1.32
N MET A 100 8.55 -0.24 -2.47
CA MET A 100 8.20 -1.39 -3.28
C MET A 100 8.51 -2.73 -2.57
N GLN A 101 7.57 -3.66 -2.64
CA GLN A 101 7.61 -4.93 -1.89
C GLN A 101 8.37 -6.07 -2.54
N SER A 102 8.63 -5.98 -3.84
CA SER A 102 9.34 -7.03 -4.58
C SER A 102 9.99 -6.46 -5.83
N ASN A 103 10.86 -7.23 -6.47
CA ASN A 103 11.48 -6.81 -7.72
C ASN A 103 10.45 -6.86 -8.85
N PHE A 104 10.01 -5.70 -9.33
CA PHE A 104 9.27 -5.59 -10.58
C PHE A 104 10.20 -5.84 -11.77
N ASN A 105 9.81 -6.73 -12.69
CA ASN A 105 10.61 -7.12 -13.85
C ASN A 105 9.72 -7.28 -15.10
N GLU A 106 10.32 -7.64 -16.23
CA GLU A 106 9.66 -7.68 -17.54
C GLU A 106 8.53 -8.72 -17.66
N PHE A 107 8.37 -9.59 -16.66
CA PHE A 107 7.28 -10.56 -16.57
C PHE A 107 6.17 -10.12 -15.60
N SER A 108 6.42 -9.09 -14.79
CA SER A 108 5.48 -8.60 -13.79
C SER A 108 4.32 -7.84 -14.44
N THR A 109 3.13 -8.08 -13.91
CA THR A 109 1.92 -7.29 -14.19
C THR A 109 1.37 -6.65 -12.92
N THR A 110 1.95 -6.95 -11.76
CA THR A 110 1.49 -6.50 -10.46
C THR A 110 2.65 -5.85 -9.73
N ILE A 111 2.38 -4.72 -9.08
CA ILE A 111 3.29 -4.03 -8.17
C ILE A 111 2.58 -3.76 -6.85
N SER A 112 3.34 -3.76 -5.77
CA SER A 112 2.83 -3.54 -4.41
C SER A 112 3.81 -2.68 -3.62
N PHE A 113 3.27 -1.79 -2.80
CA PHE A 113 4.00 -0.82 -1.99
C PHE A 113 3.54 -0.88 -0.53
N PHE A 114 4.49 -0.74 0.39
CA PHE A 114 4.21 -0.22 1.73
C PHE A 114 4.41 1.28 1.74
N LEU A 115 3.81 1.94 2.72
CA LEU A 115 4.01 3.36 2.97
C LEU A 115 5.17 3.54 3.97
N GLU A 116 6.14 4.38 3.63
CA GLU A 116 7.40 4.52 4.40
C GLU A 116 7.17 5.05 5.83
N SER A 117 6.15 5.88 6.02
CA SER A 117 5.85 6.55 7.29
C SER A 117 4.77 5.84 8.11
N GLY A 118 4.42 4.60 7.76
CA GLY A 118 3.29 3.90 8.35
C GLY A 118 1.95 4.30 7.70
N PRO A 119 0.82 4.09 8.40
CA PRO A 119 -0.50 4.28 7.86
C PRO A 119 -0.82 5.76 7.60
N LEU A 120 -1.67 6.00 6.60
CA LEU A 120 -2.16 7.33 6.28
C LEU A 120 -3.04 7.89 7.41
N ASP A 121 -2.81 9.15 7.77
CA ASP A 121 -3.62 9.92 8.73
C ASP A 121 -4.85 10.55 8.05
N ASP A 122 -5.70 11.20 8.85
CA ASP A 122 -6.80 12.03 8.37
C ASP A 122 -6.32 13.05 7.33
N GLY A 123 -7.04 13.16 6.22
CA GLY A 123 -6.67 14.12 5.19
C GLY A 123 -7.20 13.80 3.79
N ASP A 124 -6.89 14.69 2.87
CA ASP A 124 -7.22 14.56 1.44
C ASP A 124 -5.98 14.09 0.67
N TYR A 125 -6.11 12.98 -0.06
CA TYR A 125 -5.00 12.34 -0.74
C TYR A 125 -5.21 12.22 -2.25
N ARG A 126 -4.10 12.24 -2.98
CA ARG A 126 -4.04 11.96 -4.41
C ARG A 126 -2.94 10.95 -4.71
N PHE A 127 -3.32 9.83 -5.30
CA PHE A 127 -2.41 8.87 -5.92
C PHE A 127 -2.39 9.09 -7.44
N THR A 128 -1.20 9.12 -8.02
CA THR A 128 -0.97 9.33 -9.46
C THR A 128 -0.06 8.25 -10.02
N ILE A 129 -0.41 7.73 -11.19
CA ILE A 129 0.52 7.02 -12.08
C ILE A 129 0.83 7.95 -13.24
N ASP A 130 2.09 8.28 -13.46
CA ASP A 130 2.46 9.22 -14.49
C ASP A 130 2.21 8.65 -15.90
N SER A 131 1.83 9.54 -16.81
CA SER A 131 1.59 9.25 -18.23
C SER A 131 2.81 8.71 -19.01
N SER A 132 4.00 8.73 -18.42
CA SER A 132 5.22 8.14 -18.98
C SER A 132 5.35 6.65 -18.77
N VAL A 133 4.58 6.06 -17.85
CA VAL A 133 4.54 4.61 -17.66
C VAL A 133 4.04 3.95 -18.94
N SER A 134 4.74 2.92 -19.41
CA SER A 134 4.44 2.27 -20.69
C SER A 134 4.67 0.77 -20.66
N ASP A 135 4.07 0.07 -21.63
CA ASP A 135 4.33 -1.33 -21.89
C ASP A 135 5.68 -1.54 -22.60
N ARG A 136 6.03 -2.80 -22.88
CA ARG A 136 7.27 -3.17 -23.57
C ARG A 136 7.30 -2.80 -25.06
N ALA A 137 6.15 -2.47 -25.64
CA ALA A 137 6.02 -1.96 -27.00
C ALA A 137 6.04 -0.42 -27.04
N SER A 138 6.26 0.23 -25.88
CA SER A 138 6.26 1.67 -25.70
C SER A 138 4.89 2.34 -25.87
N ASN A 139 3.78 1.59 -25.76
CA ASN A 139 2.46 2.19 -25.61
C ASN A 139 2.34 2.74 -24.19
N ARG A 140 2.02 4.03 -24.08
CA ARG A 140 1.84 4.71 -22.79
C ARG A 140 0.54 4.29 -22.14
N ILE A 141 0.50 4.35 -20.81
CA ILE A 141 -0.67 4.01 -20.01
C ILE A 141 -1.89 4.85 -20.41
N ASP A 142 -3.05 4.20 -20.53
CA ASP A 142 -4.37 4.81 -20.59
C ASP A 142 -4.88 4.94 -19.15
N GLY A 143 -4.62 6.10 -18.55
CA GLY A 143 -4.84 6.35 -17.13
C GLY A 143 -6.30 6.67 -16.79
N ASN A 144 -7.04 7.21 -17.75
CA ASN A 144 -8.43 7.67 -17.62
C ASN A 144 -9.45 6.65 -18.19
N GLY A 145 -8.98 5.63 -18.91
CA GLY A 145 -9.79 4.55 -19.49
C GLY A 145 -10.56 4.95 -20.75
N ASP A 146 -10.05 5.90 -21.55
CA ASP A 146 -10.69 6.38 -22.78
C ASP A 146 -10.26 5.62 -24.05
N GLU A 147 -9.53 4.51 -23.87
CA GLU A 147 -8.93 3.68 -24.92
C GLU A 147 -7.73 4.35 -25.64
N THR A 148 -7.26 5.49 -25.16
CA THR A 148 -6.09 6.21 -25.69
C THR A 148 -5.01 6.36 -24.62
N GLY A 149 -3.87 5.73 -24.84
CA GLY A 149 -2.72 5.89 -23.94
C GLY A 149 -2.09 7.29 -23.98
N GLY A 150 -1.45 7.68 -22.88
CA GLY A 150 -0.66 8.92 -22.77
C GLY A 150 -1.15 9.90 -21.72
N ASP A 151 -2.08 9.51 -20.86
CA ASP A 151 -2.59 10.29 -19.75
C ASP A 151 -2.34 9.59 -18.41
N ALA A 152 -2.32 10.39 -17.34
CA ALA A 152 -2.05 9.88 -16.01
C ALA A 152 -3.31 9.26 -15.39
N LEU A 153 -3.13 8.17 -14.65
CA LEU A 153 -4.17 7.74 -13.72
C LEU A 153 -4.12 8.64 -12.50
N VAL A 154 -5.26 9.22 -12.12
CA VAL A 154 -5.38 10.02 -10.90
C VAL A 154 -6.50 9.46 -10.03
N ARG A 155 -6.17 9.16 -8.77
CA ARG A 155 -7.10 8.71 -7.73
C ARG A 155 -7.08 9.70 -6.58
N THR A 156 -8.19 10.39 -6.34
CA THR A 156 -8.35 11.25 -5.15
C THR A 156 -9.31 10.61 -4.16
N PHE A 157 -9.03 10.75 -2.87
CA PHE A 157 -9.87 10.22 -1.79
C PHE A 157 -9.59 10.98 -0.48
N SER A 158 -10.44 10.79 0.52
CA SER A 158 -10.25 11.36 1.85
C SER A 158 -10.23 10.28 2.92
N LEU A 159 -9.50 10.52 4.00
CA LEU A 159 -9.55 9.72 5.22
C LEU A 159 -10.13 10.52 6.39
N ASP A 160 -11.03 9.87 7.12
CA ASP A 160 -11.70 10.37 8.33
C ASP A 160 -11.74 9.20 9.33
N LEU A 161 -10.61 8.99 9.99
CA LEU A 161 -10.39 7.99 11.03
C LEU A 161 -11.18 8.35 12.28
N PRO A 162 -11.60 7.37 13.09
CA PRO A 162 -12.42 7.67 14.26
C PRO A 162 -11.60 8.41 15.33
N ALA A 163 -12.02 9.62 15.68
CA ALA A 163 -11.37 10.49 16.67
C ALA A 163 -11.17 9.90 18.08
N ALA A 164 -11.72 8.72 18.37
CA ALA A 164 -11.46 7.99 19.61
C ALA A 164 -10.07 7.33 19.62
N PHE A 165 -9.43 7.19 18.47
CA PHE A 165 -8.13 6.56 18.31
C PHE A 165 -7.03 7.59 18.06
N VAL A 166 -5.83 7.26 18.52
CA VAL A 166 -4.58 7.92 18.12
C VAL A 166 -3.91 7.04 17.08
N LEU A 167 -3.69 7.58 15.88
CA LEU A 167 -2.90 6.89 14.87
C LEU A 167 -1.42 6.88 15.29
N GLU A 168 -0.71 5.82 14.91
CA GLU A 168 0.71 5.75 15.15
C GLU A 168 1.49 6.85 14.41
N GLY A 169 2.57 7.31 15.02
CA GLY A 169 3.49 8.25 14.40
C GLY A 169 4.64 7.55 13.67
N PRO A 170 5.28 8.23 12.71
CA PRO A 170 6.42 7.66 11.99
C PRO A 170 7.65 7.48 12.88
N GLY A 171 8.42 6.42 12.62
CA GLY A 171 9.72 6.18 13.28
C GLY A 171 9.61 5.80 14.76
N ASN A 172 8.53 5.11 15.12
CA ASN A 172 8.19 4.64 16.47
C ASN A 172 8.88 3.31 16.84
N ASN A 173 9.84 2.83 16.06
CA ASN A 173 10.49 1.52 16.21
C ASN A 173 11.41 1.39 17.43
N VAL A 174 11.52 2.44 18.24
CA VAL A 174 12.36 2.51 19.45
C VAL A 174 11.68 3.36 20.53
N ILE A 175 12.01 3.10 21.79
CA ILE A 175 11.40 3.80 22.94
C ILE A 175 11.48 5.35 22.87
N GLY A 176 12.51 5.90 22.23
CA GLY A 176 12.68 7.35 22.06
C GLY A 176 11.78 7.98 20.99
N GLY A 177 11.19 7.16 20.11
CA GLY A 177 10.24 7.58 19.07
C GLY A 177 8.79 7.17 19.37
N ALA A 178 8.52 6.66 20.58
CA ALA A 178 7.22 6.13 20.94
C ALA A 178 6.07 7.13 20.71
N THR A 179 5.01 6.70 20.04
CA THR A 179 3.81 7.51 19.81
C THR A 179 3.12 7.81 21.15
N PRO A 180 2.99 9.09 21.56
CA PRO A 180 2.29 9.43 22.80
C PRO A 180 0.80 9.17 22.67
N ILE A 181 0.24 8.39 23.59
CA ILE A 181 -1.19 8.10 23.66
C ILE A 181 -1.78 8.68 24.96
N PRO A 182 -2.51 9.81 24.89
CA PRO A 182 -3.06 10.46 26.07
C PRO A 182 -4.24 9.65 26.64
N LEU A 183 -4.13 9.32 27.92
CA LEU A 183 -5.20 8.67 28.66
C LEU A 183 -6.36 9.63 28.93
N THR A 184 -7.59 9.19 28.65
CA THR A 184 -8.83 9.93 28.89
C THR A 184 -9.69 9.20 29.90
N GLU A 185 -10.35 9.94 30.79
CA GLU A 185 -11.25 9.35 31.78
C GLU A 185 -12.62 9.01 31.17
N ASP A 186 -13.03 7.74 31.23
CA ASP A 186 -14.30 7.28 30.69
C ASP A 186 -14.86 6.09 31.49
N PRO A 187 -16.00 6.20 32.21
CA PRO A 187 -16.86 7.38 32.28
C PRO A 187 -16.22 8.54 33.04
N VAL A 188 -16.62 9.76 32.68
CA VAL A 188 -16.19 10.99 33.37
C VAL A 188 -16.39 10.85 34.89
N ALA A 189 -15.37 11.23 35.67
CA ALA A 189 -15.31 11.15 37.13
C ALA A 189 -15.30 9.73 37.73
N SER A 190 -14.98 8.69 36.95
CA SER A 190 -14.85 7.31 37.45
C SER A 190 -13.49 6.97 38.04
N GLY A 191 -12.45 7.75 37.71
CA GLY A 191 -11.04 7.43 37.90
C GLY A 191 -10.51 6.38 36.93
N TYR A 192 -11.33 5.87 36.00
CA TYR A 192 -10.93 4.88 35.01
C TYR A 192 -10.46 5.58 33.74
N LEU A 193 -9.18 5.38 33.42
CA LEU A 193 -8.50 6.00 32.30
C LEU A 193 -8.31 4.98 31.16
N THR A 194 -8.66 5.37 29.95
CA THR A 194 -8.53 4.55 28.73
C THR A 194 -7.90 5.37 27.60
N ALA A 195 -7.33 4.67 26.64
CA ALA A 195 -6.99 5.23 25.34
C ALA A 195 -6.97 4.12 24.29
N PHE A 196 -7.08 4.50 23.03
CA PHE A 196 -7.11 3.57 21.91
C PHE A 196 -6.10 4.00 20.85
N GLY A 197 -5.25 3.08 20.41
CA GLY A 197 -4.27 3.30 19.34
C GLY A 197 -4.71 2.58 18.06
N LEU A 198 -4.38 3.15 16.91
CA LEU A 198 -4.44 2.49 15.61
C LEU A 198 -3.05 2.48 15.00
N GLY A 199 -2.63 1.33 14.49
CA GLY A 199 -1.34 1.17 13.82
C GLY A 199 -1.35 -0.02 12.88
N SER A 200 -0.27 -0.18 12.15
CA SER A 200 -0.05 -1.25 11.18
C SER A 200 1.41 -1.68 11.22
N GLN A 201 1.65 -2.98 11.32
CA GLN A 201 3.01 -3.52 11.30
C GLN A 201 3.47 -3.78 9.87
N ASP A 202 4.29 -2.90 9.30
CA ASP A 202 4.61 -2.90 7.87
C ASP A 202 6.07 -2.51 7.53
N PRO A 203 6.90 -3.46 7.03
CA PRO A 203 6.69 -4.89 6.94
C PRO A 203 6.99 -5.64 8.25
N VAL A 204 6.22 -6.72 8.49
CA VAL A 204 6.72 -7.85 9.26
C VAL A 204 7.76 -8.66 8.46
N ILE A 205 9.01 -8.22 8.43
CA ILE A 205 10.10 -8.93 7.75
C ILE A 205 10.50 -10.17 8.57
N TYR A 206 10.56 -11.34 7.90
CA TYR A 206 10.96 -12.63 8.47
C TYR A 206 10.02 -13.22 9.54
N LYS A 207 8.78 -12.72 9.66
CA LYS A 207 7.81 -13.19 10.67
C LYS A 207 8.39 -13.17 12.08
N ASN A 208 9.09 -12.09 12.42
CA ASN A 208 9.57 -11.87 13.78
C ASN A 208 8.89 -10.63 14.37
N ASN A 209 8.83 -10.58 15.70
CA ASN A 209 8.01 -9.62 16.44
C ASN A 209 8.69 -8.24 16.57
N TRP A 210 9.66 -7.92 15.70
CA TRP A 210 10.60 -6.81 15.89
C TRP A 210 11.13 -6.19 14.60
N SER A 211 10.64 -6.61 13.43
CA SER A 211 11.01 -5.96 12.17
C SER A 211 10.37 -4.58 12.05
N ASP A 212 9.22 -4.39 12.70
CA ASP A 212 8.50 -3.13 12.82
C ASP A 212 7.76 -3.05 14.18
N PRO A 213 8.47 -2.79 15.29
CA PRO A 213 7.85 -2.72 16.61
C PRO A 213 7.30 -1.33 16.91
N ASP A 214 5.99 -1.18 17.02
CA ASP A 214 5.38 0.13 17.29
C ASP A 214 5.45 0.45 18.78
N TYR A 215 6.30 1.40 19.18
CA TYR A 215 6.32 1.87 20.56
C TYR A 215 5.22 2.90 20.79
N TRP A 216 4.49 2.71 21.89
CA TRP A 216 3.47 3.64 22.39
C TRP A 216 3.85 4.11 23.80
N SER A 217 3.61 5.38 24.12
CA SER A 217 3.94 5.95 25.44
C SER A 217 2.74 6.57 26.15
N PHE A 218 2.59 6.27 27.44
CA PHE A 218 1.55 6.80 28.31
C PHE A 218 2.08 6.92 29.74
N GLU A 219 1.49 7.81 30.53
CA GLU A 219 1.91 8.05 31.92
C GLU A 219 0.99 7.35 32.92
N VAL A 220 1.59 6.65 33.88
CA VAL A 220 0.90 6.04 35.03
C VAL A 220 1.64 6.33 36.32
N LYS A 221 0.95 6.23 37.45
CA LYS A 221 1.50 6.45 38.79
C LYS A 221 1.79 5.14 39.50
N ALA A 222 2.69 5.20 40.47
CA ALA A 222 2.97 4.07 41.33
C ALA A 222 1.68 3.62 42.06
N GLY A 223 1.30 2.35 41.87
CA GLY A 223 0.09 1.76 42.43
C GLY A 223 -1.10 1.71 41.47
N ASP A 224 -0.99 2.30 40.28
CA ASP A 224 -1.95 2.07 39.20
C ASP A 224 -1.82 0.64 38.68
N ILE A 225 -2.91 0.12 38.09
CA ILE A 225 -2.95 -1.21 37.48
C ILE A 225 -3.05 -1.01 35.97
N VAL A 226 -2.07 -1.52 35.22
CA VAL A 226 -2.03 -1.37 33.75
C VAL A 226 -2.50 -2.64 33.06
N ARG A 227 -3.38 -2.49 32.07
CA ARG A 227 -3.83 -3.54 31.16
C ARG A 227 -3.69 -3.04 29.73
N VAL A 228 -3.05 -3.83 28.87
CA VAL A 228 -2.92 -3.57 27.44
C VAL A 228 -3.58 -4.72 26.69
N ALA A 229 -4.47 -4.38 25.78
CA ALA A 229 -5.14 -5.32 24.89
C ALA A 229 -4.88 -4.88 23.46
N ILE A 230 -4.51 -5.83 22.59
CA ILE A 230 -4.30 -5.61 21.17
C ILE A 230 -5.31 -6.45 20.43
N ASP A 231 -6.34 -5.80 19.87
CA ASP A 231 -7.35 -6.46 19.05
C ASP A 231 -6.98 -6.29 17.56
N THR A 232 -7.10 -7.35 16.76
CA THR A 232 -6.73 -7.34 15.33
C THR A 232 -7.93 -7.57 14.39
N PRO A 233 -9.00 -6.76 14.50
CA PRO A 233 -10.25 -7.03 13.80
C PRO A 233 -10.06 -7.03 12.29
N ASN A 234 -10.40 -8.17 11.67
CA ASN A 234 -10.30 -8.38 10.22
C ASN A 234 -8.88 -8.27 9.64
N SER A 235 -7.85 -8.42 10.47
CA SER A 235 -6.47 -8.59 10.00
C SER A 235 -5.99 -10.01 10.29
N GLY A 236 -4.92 -10.43 9.61
CA GLY A 236 -4.24 -11.70 9.89
C GLY A 236 -3.07 -11.54 10.85
N ALA A 237 -3.02 -10.44 11.60
CA ALA A 237 -1.94 -10.15 12.54
C ALA A 237 -1.99 -11.11 13.74
N ASP A 238 -0.80 -11.47 14.24
CA ASP A 238 -0.59 -12.30 15.43
C ASP A 238 0.31 -11.49 16.38
N PRO A 239 -0.29 -10.61 17.20
CA PRO A 239 0.45 -9.62 17.96
C PRO A 239 1.30 -10.25 19.06
N TYR A 240 2.35 -9.53 19.44
CA TYR A 240 3.08 -9.76 20.68
C TYR A 240 3.33 -8.41 21.32
N VAL A 241 2.77 -8.24 22.50
CA VAL A 241 2.85 -6.99 23.25
C VAL A 241 3.83 -7.14 24.40
N GLU A 242 4.67 -6.13 24.58
CA GLU A 242 5.48 -5.97 25.78
C GLU A 242 5.12 -4.66 26.47
N LEU A 243 4.81 -4.73 27.77
CA LEU A 243 4.85 -3.56 28.63
C LEU A 243 6.29 -3.34 29.06
N ARG A 244 6.82 -2.15 28.79
CA ARG A 244 8.20 -1.76 29.09
C ARG A 244 8.26 -0.56 30.02
N ASN A 245 9.30 -0.49 30.84
CA ASN A 245 9.58 0.70 31.65
C ASN A 245 10.44 1.72 30.87
N ALA A 246 10.66 2.91 31.45
CA ALA A 246 11.45 3.99 30.82
C ALA A 246 12.95 3.66 30.60
N SER A 247 13.45 2.55 31.16
CA SER A 247 14.80 2.02 30.87
C SER A 247 14.78 0.95 29.77
N ASP A 248 13.67 0.86 29.02
CA ASP A 248 13.42 -0.11 27.94
C ASP A 248 13.49 -1.57 28.41
N GLN A 249 13.19 -1.82 29.70
CA GLN A 249 13.12 -3.18 30.24
C GLN A 249 11.69 -3.69 30.14
N ASN A 250 11.51 -4.85 29.52
CA ASN A 250 10.26 -5.61 29.56
C ASN A 250 9.90 -5.95 31.02
N VAL A 251 8.73 -5.51 31.46
CA VAL A 251 8.15 -5.80 32.78
C VAL A 251 7.00 -6.81 32.69
N GLN A 252 6.40 -6.97 31.52
CA GLN A 252 5.35 -7.95 31.22
C GLN A 252 5.21 -8.11 29.71
N SER A 253 4.84 -9.31 29.24
CA SER A 253 4.53 -9.55 27.83
C SER A 253 3.40 -10.54 27.64
N ASP A 254 2.78 -10.53 26.47
CA ASP A 254 1.76 -11.48 26.05
C ASP A 254 1.68 -11.58 24.51
N ASP A 255 1.29 -12.73 23.95
CA ASP A 255 1.00 -12.92 22.52
C ASP A 255 -0.44 -13.42 22.27
N ASN A 256 -0.96 -14.32 23.10
CA ASN A 256 -2.23 -15.04 22.86
C ASN A 256 -3.18 -15.05 24.08
N GLY A 257 -3.12 -14.02 24.92
CA GLY A 257 -3.98 -13.86 26.10
C GLY A 257 -5.38 -13.31 25.79
N GLY A 258 -5.60 -12.79 24.58
CA GLY A 258 -6.86 -12.22 24.09
C GLY A 258 -7.75 -13.21 23.31
N PRO A 259 -8.85 -12.74 22.69
CA PRO A 259 -9.65 -13.54 21.76
C PRO A 259 -8.85 -14.00 20.53
N ASP A 260 -9.11 -15.20 20.02
CA ASP A 260 -8.38 -15.78 18.87
C ASP A 260 -6.85 -15.80 19.08
N SER A 261 -6.09 -15.03 18.30
CA SER A 261 -4.63 -14.85 18.42
C SER A 261 -4.24 -13.45 18.94
N ASP A 262 -5.21 -12.70 19.47
CA ASP A 262 -4.97 -11.36 20.03
C ASP A 262 -4.20 -11.42 21.36
N SER A 263 -3.53 -10.32 21.70
CA SER A 263 -2.74 -10.24 22.93
C SER A 263 -3.46 -9.49 24.05
N LEU A 264 -3.31 -9.98 25.28
CA LEU A 264 -3.82 -9.34 26.48
C LEU A 264 -2.87 -9.48 27.67
N THR A 265 -2.32 -8.36 28.13
CA THR A 265 -1.62 -8.33 29.42
C THR A 265 -2.62 -8.35 30.59
N HIS A 266 -2.19 -8.91 31.70
CA HIS A 266 -2.91 -8.86 32.99
C HIS A 266 -2.42 -7.67 33.82
N GLY A 267 -3.15 -7.26 34.85
CA GLY A 267 -2.77 -6.09 35.66
C GLY A 267 -1.33 -6.13 36.20
N TYR A 268 -0.49 -5.18 35.77
CA TYR A 268 0.83 -4.85 36.35
C TYR A 268 0.71 -3.70 37.34
#